data_AF-A0A8T5S9B5-F1
#
_entry.id   AF-A0A8T5S9B5-F1
#
_cell.length_a   1.000
_cell.length_b   1.000
_cell.length_c   1.000
_cell.angle_alpha   90.00
_cell.angle_beta   90.00
_cell.angle_gamma   90.00
#
_symmetry.space_group_name_H-M   'P 1'
#
loop_
_entity.id
_entity.type
_entity.pdbx_description
1 polymer ?
#
loop_
_entity_poly.entity_id
_entity_poly.type
_entity_poly.pdbx_seq_one_letter_code
_entity_poly.pdbx_strand_id
1 'polypeptide(L)'
;MVVRLEFKNNGFHESIICGICHKEIKQEAASFQEGLKIGLVCPECYINNTMEEIELMSNMFLAFGGYLGMLKDSDYSIYEMFKDLVGKIHNNKGSATSVEMKIRLFHTALLHGITPREFAELDKSLLKFMYQF
;
A
#
# COMPACT_ATOMS: atom_id res chain seq x y z
N MET A 1 -21.44 -6.10 -4.04
CA MET A 1 -22.53 -5.10 -4.04
C MET A 1 -21.87 -3.75 -3.82
N VAL A 2 -21.96 -2.81 -4.76
CA VAL A 2 -21.39 -1.46 -4.59
C VAL A 2 -22.48 -0.60 -3.95
N VAL A 3 -22.26 -0.15 -2.72
CA VAL A 3 -23.20 0.73 -2.02
C VAL A 3 -22.75 2.16 -2.28
N ARG A 4 -23.60 2.93 -2.97
CA ARG A 4 -23.42 4.37 -3.17
C ARG A 4 -23.92 5.07 -1.91
N LEU A 5 -23.04 5.78 -1.19
CA LEU A 5 -23.45 6.55 -0.03
C LEU A 5 -24.07 7.87 -0.48
N GLU A 6 -25.34 8.08 -0.14
CA GLU A 6 -25.94 9.41 -0.07
C GLU A 6 -25.58 10.00 1.30
N PHE A 7 -24.57 10.88 1.35
CA PHE A 7 -24.25 11.59 2.59
C PHE A 7 -25.37 12.60 2.88
N LYS A 8 -26.15 12.37 3.95
CA LYS A 8 -27.06 13.39 4.47
C LYS A 8 -26.23 14.54 5.05
N ASN A 9 -26.40 15.71 4.45
CA ASN A 9 -25.65 16.92 4.73
C ASN A 9 -25.97 17.46 6.14
N ASN A 10 -25.20 17.03 7.15
CA ASN A 10 -25.30 17.49 8.53
C ASN A 10 -24.16 18.47 8.86
N GLY A 11 -24.06 19.59 8.14
CA GLY A 11 -23.33 20.79 8.58
C GLY A 11 -21.81 20.69 8.90
N PHE A 12 -21.19 19.51 8.77
CA PHE A 12 -19.76 19.28 8.95
C PHE A 12 -19.17 18.88 7.61
N HIS A 13 -18.39 19.79 7.01
CA HIS A 13 -17.51 19.46 5.88
C HIS A 13 -16.28 18.71 6.40
N GLU A 14 -16.46 17.50 6.95
CA GLU A 14 -15.32 16.60 7.15
C GLU A 14 -14.91 16.02 5.79
N SER A 15 -13.70 16.35 5.37
CA SER A 15 -13.07 15.77 4.18
C SER A 15 -12.96 14.25 4.36
N ILE A 16 -13.58 13.49 3.48
CA ILE A 16 -13.48 12.03 3.48
C ILE A 16 -12.10 11.65 2.95
N ILE A 17 -11.34 10.82 3.67
CA ILE A 17 -9.99 10.40 3.28
C ILE A 17 -9.98 8.94 2.85
N CYS A 18 -9.28 8.63 1.76
CA CYS A 18 -9.08 7.27 1.28
C CYS A 18 -8.20 6.46 2.24
N GLY A 19 -8.66 5.30 2.72
CA GLY A 19 -7.90 4.42 3.62
C GLY A 19 -6.68 3.74 2.97
N ILE A 20 -6.50 3.85 1.65
CA ILE A 20 -5.36 3.27 0.92
C ILE A 20 -4.31 4.31 0.61
N CYS A 21 -4.68 5.42 -0.01
CA CYS A 21 -3.72 6.44 -0.50
C CYS A 21 -3.81 7.78 0.24
N HIS A 22 -4.72 7.91 1.21
CA HIS A 22 -4.96 9.12 2.00
C HIS A 22 -5.28 10.40 1.18
N LYS A 23 -5.58 10.28 -0.12
CA LYS A 23 -6.15 11.38 -0.89
C LYS A 23 -7.58 11.67 -0.45
N GLU A 24 -7.98 12.92 -0.52
CA GLU A 24 -9.35 13.36 -0.26
C GLU A 24 -10.31 12.77 -1.31
N ILE A 25 -11.45 12.26 -0.84
CA ILE A 25 -12.55 11.74 -1.63
C ILE A 25 -13.62 12.82 -1.68
N LYS A 26 -13.88 13.33 -2.89
CA LYS A 26 -15.05 14.18 -3.11
C LYS A 26 -16.32 13.35 -2.85
N GLN A 27 -17.23 13.88 -2.02
CA GLN A 27 -18.41 13.16 -1.48
C GLN A 27 -19.23 12.39 -2.54
N GLU A 28 -19.29 12.90 -3.77
CA GLU A 28 -20.05 12.30 -4.88
C GLU A 28 -19.42 11.04 -5.50
N ALA A 29 -18.17 10.73 -5.14
CA ALA A 29 -17.35 9.68 -5.75
C ALA A 29 -16.96 8.55 -4.77
N ALA A 30 -17.43 8.59 -3.52
CA ALA A 30 -17.11 7.57 -2.54
C ALA A 30 -17.78 6.24 -2.89
N SER A 31 -16.99 5.17 -2.98
CA SER A 31 -17.49 3.80 -3.09
C SER A 31 -17.26 3.10 -1.76
N PHE A 32 -18.33 2.55 -1.18
CA PHE A 32 -18.27 1.77 0.07
C PHE A 32 -18.36 0.28 -0.24
N GLN A 33 -17.68 -0.52 0.58
CA GLN A 33 -17.75 -1.97 0.48
C GLN A 33 -18.13 -2.59 1.82
N GLU A 34 -19.34 -3.14 1.87
CA GLU A 34 -19.79 -3.97 2.97
C GLU A 34 -18.96 -5.26 3.02
N GLY A 35 -18.39 -5.55 4.19
CA GLY A 35 -17.72 -6.82 4.49
C GLY A 35 -16.26 -6.68 4.92
N LEU A 36 -15.61 -5.58 4.57
CA LEU A 36 -14.22 -5.32 4.93
C LEU A 36 -14.19 -4.20 5.97
N LYS A 37 -13.43 -4.35 7.08
CA LYS A 37 -13.11 -3.25 8.03
C LYS A 37 -12.20 -2.18 7.39
N ILE A 38 -12.22 -2.08 6.07
CA ILE A 38 -11.39 -1.18 5.29
C ILE A 38 -12.14 0.13 5.23
N GLY A 39 -11.45 1.22 5.54
CA GLY A 39 -12.02 2.57 5.42
C GLY A 39 -12.50 2.85 4.00
N LEU A 40 -13.01 4.06 3.78
CA LEU A 40 -13.48 4.50 2.46
C LEU A 40 -12.34 4.41 1.43
N VAL A 41 -12.59 3.83 0.26
CA VAL A 41 -11.58 3.69 -0.81
C VAL A 41 -11.95 4.62 -1.96
N CYS A 42 -10.99 5.40 -2.46
CA CYS A 42 -11.23 6.30 -3.59
C CYS A 42 -11.36 5.51 -4.91
N PRO A 43 -12.06 6.06 -5.92
CA PRO A 43 -12.21 5.41 -7.22
C PRO A 43 -10.89 5.01 -7.89
N GLU A 44 -9.85 5.83 -7.74
CA GLU A 44 -8.53 5.55 -8.31
C GLU A 44 -7.93 4.26 -7.72
N CYS A 45 -7.94 4.10 -6.40
CA CYS A 45 -7.46 2.88 -5.76
C CYS A 45 -8.33 1.68 -6.10
N TYR A 46 -9.66 1.86 -6.19
CA TYR A 46 -10.60 0.79 -6.51
C TYR A 46 -10.46 0.28 -7.96
N ILE A 47 -10.21 1.18 -8.92
CA ILE A 47 -10.05 0.82 -10.32
C ILE A 47 -8.68 0.16 -10.57
N ASN A 48 -7.63 0.64 -9.89
CA ASN A 48 -6.26 0.20 -10.16
C ASN A 48 -5.87 -1.08 -9.43
N ASN A 49 -6.63 -1.52 -8.44
CA ASN A 49 -6.28 -2.67 -7.59
C ASN A 49 -7.46 -3.65 -7.49
N THR A 50 -7.15 -4.93 -7.39
CA THR A 50 -8.14 -5.95 -7.05
C THR A 50 -8.56 -5.81 -5.59
N MET A 51 -9.67 -6.47 -5.25
CA MET A 51 -10.12 -6.50 -3.86
C MET A 51 -9.13 -7.14 -2.90
N GLU A 52 -8.47 -8.20 -3.34
CA GLU A 52 -7.43 -8.89 -2.58
C GLU A 52 -6.22 -7.98 -2.36
N GLU A 53 -5.84 -7.20 -3.38
CA GLU A 53 -4.75 -6.22 -3.28
C GLU A 53 -5.10 -5.10 -2.29
N ILE A 54 -6.33 -4.59 -2.32
CA ILE A 54 -6.84 -3.56 -1.39
C ILE A 54 -6.88 -4.09 0.05
N GLU A 55 -7.36 -5.31 0.25
CA GLU A 55 -7.38 -5.95 1.56
C GLU A 55 -5.98 -6.16 2.12
N LEU A 56 -5.06 -6.66 1.29
CA LEU A 56 -3.67 -6.85 1.67
C LEU A 56 -3.01 -5.53 2.07
N MET A 57 -3.16 -4.48 1.26
CA MET A 57 -2.64 -3.15 1.60
C MET A 57 -3.22 -2.63 2.92
N SER A 58 -4.53 -2.75 3.11
CA SER A 58 -5.21 -2.30 4.31
C SER A 58 -4.73 -3.02 5.57
N ASN A 59 -4.56 -4.34 5.49
CA ASN A 59 -4.04 -5.14 6.60
C ASN A 59 -2.60 -4.75 6.94
N MET A 60 -1.77 -4.46 5.93
CA MET A 60 -0.41 -3.98 6.14
C MET A 60 -0.39 -2.62 6.83
N PHE A 61 -1.22 -1.67 6.40
CA PHE A 61 -1.29 -0.34 7.01
C PHE A 61 -1.91 -0.38 8.42
N LEU A 62 -2.86 -1.28 8.67
CA LEU A 62 -3.42 -1.49 10.00
C LEU A 62 -2.37 -2.06 10.98
N ALA A 63 -1.55 -3.01 10.52
CA ALA A 63 -0.55 -3.67 11.36
C ALA A 63 0.71 -2.81 11.58
N PHE A 64 1.15 -2.08 10.55
CA PHE A 64 2.46 -1.41 10.54
C PHE A 64 2.39 0.12 10.36
N GLY A 65 1.19 0.66 10.13
CA GLY A 65 0.97 2.09 9.87
C GLY A 65 1.27 2.52 8.43
N GLY A 66 1.00 3.80 8.14
CA GLY A 66 1.25 4.44 6.85
C GLY A 66 0.13 4.26 5.83
N TYR A 67 0.40 4.67 4.60
CA TYR A 67 -0.49 4.59 3.45
C TYR A 67 0.31 4.54 2.16
N LEU A 68 -0.33 4.15 1.06
CA LEU A 68 0.29 3.98 -0.24
C LEU A 68 0.91 5.30 -0.71
N GLY A 69 2.23 5.30 -0.92
CA GLY A 69 2.96 6.47 -1.40
C GLY A 69 3.22 7.57 -0.37
N MET A 70 3.04 7.30 0.93
CA MET A 70 3.40 8.23 2.01
C MET A 70 4.83 8.79 1.92
N LEU A 71 5.77 7.96 1.47
CA LEU A 71 7.20 8.29 1.29
C LEU A 71 7.56 8.39 -0.20
N LYS A 72 6.57 8.56 -1.08
CA LYS A 72 6.83 8.70 -2.52
C LYS A 72 7.56 10.01 -2.75
N ASP A 73 8.81 9.89 -3.18
CA ASP A 73 9.68 10.99 -3.57
C ASP A 73 10.00 10.81 -5.05
N SER A 74 9.80 11.87 -5.85
CA SER A 74 10.06 11.85 -7.30
C SER A 74 11.54 11.66 -7.63
N ASP A 75 12.42 12.04 -6.72
CA ASP A 75 13.87 11.98 -6.89
C ASP A 75 14.44 10.65 -6.36
N TYR A 76 13.63 9.89 -5.61
CA TYR A 76 14.00 8.60 -5.04
C TYR A 76 13.56 7.45 -5.95
N SER A 77 14.51 6.94 -6.73
CA SER A 77 14.23 5.85 -7.66
C SER A 77 13.84 4.56 -6.94
N ILE A 78 13.06 3.72 -7.61
CA ILE A 78 12.75 2.34 -7.16
C ILE A 78 14.04 1.56 -6.87
N TYR A 79 15.12 1.81 -7.63
CA TYR A 79 16.41 1.17 -7.41
C TYR A 79 17.06 1.56 -6.07
N GLU A 80 17.09 2.86 -5.73
CA GLU A 80 17.65 3.32 -4.44
C GLU A 80 16.81 2.82 -3.26
N MET A 81 15.48 2.75 -3.42
CA MET A 81 14.58 2.13 -2.45
C MET A 81 14.94 0.66 -2.18
N PHE A 82 15.14 -0.12 -3.24
CA PHE A 82 15.55 -1.52 -3.11
C PHE A 82 16.91 -1.67 -2.47
N LYS A 83 17.86 -0.81 -2.83
CA LYS A 83 19.20 -0.82 -2.28
C LYS A 83 19.21 -0.50 -0.78
N ASP A 84 18.44 0.48 -0.35
CA ASP A 84 18.27 0.79 1.07
C ASP A 84 17.56 -0.33 1.82
N LEU A 85 16.57 -0.96 1.21
CA LEU A 85 15.86 -2.11 1.76
C LEU A 85 16.78 -3.31 1.96
N VAL A 86 17.53 -3.71 0.92
CA VAL A 86 18.52 -4.79 0.99
C VAL A 86 19.64 -4.44 1.96
N GLY A 87 20.10 -3.19 1.98
CA GLY A 87 21.11 -2.71 2.93
C GLY A 87 20.65 -2.79 4.38
N LYS A 88 19.41 -2.37 4.68
CA LYS A 88 18.81 -2.48 6.03
C LYS A 88 18.59 -3.93 6.45
N ILE A 89 18.30 -4.83 5.50
CA ILE A 89 18.19 -6.27 5.75
C ILE A 89 19.57 -6.88 6.06
N HIS A 90 20.58 -6.59 5.27
CA HIS A 90 21.94 -7.12 5.47
C HIS A 90 22.59 -6.58 6.76
N ASN A 91 22.30 -5.34 7.14
CA ASN A 91 22.86 -4.70 8.33
C ASN A 91 22.17 -5.12 9.63
N ASN A 92 20.93 -5.62 9.57
CA ASN A 92 20.29 -6.26 10.71
C ASN A 92 20.87 -7.67 10.89
N LYS A 93 22.02 -7.77 11.57
CA LYS A 93 22.67 -9.01 12.03
C LYS A 93 21.86 -9.79 13.09
N GLY A 94 20.54 -9.67 13.08
CA GLY A 94 19.62 -10.39 13.95
C GLY A 94 18.91 -11.52 13.19
N SER A 95 18.44 -12.54 13.93
CA SER A 95 17.81 -13.76 13.43
C SER A 95 16.41 -13.57 12.84
N ALA A 96 16.16 -12.47 12.12
CA ALA A 96 14.88 -12.28 11.44
C ALA A 96 14.71 -13.38 10.39
N THR A 97 13.56 -14.03 10.40
CA THR A 97 13.25 -15.07 9.41
C THR A 97 13.10 -14.44 8.02
N SER A 98 13.31 -15.22 6.96
CA SER A 98 13.10 -14.77 5.58
C SER A 98 11.70 -14.20 5.34
N VAL A 99 10.70 -14.69 6.07
CA VAL A 99 9.31 -14.23 6.02
C VAL A 99 9.16 -12.82 6.61
N GLU A 100 9.73 -12.56 7.78
CA GLU A 100 9.69 -11.23 8.40
C GLU A 100 10.37 -10.17 7.54
N MET A 101 11.48 -10.53 6.89
CA MET A 101 12.16 -9.66 5.95
C MET A 101 11.28 -9.35 4.74
N LYS A 102 10.60 -10.35 4.18
CA LYS A 102 9.70 -10.15 3.04
C LYS A 102 8.51 -9.25 3.38
N ILE A 103 7.94 -9.40 4.58
CA ILE A 103 6.84 -8.54 5.07
C ILE A 103 7.31 -7.09 5.21
N ARG A 104 8.49 -6.85 5.80
CA ARG A 104 9.07 -5.49 5.93
C ARG A 104 9.39 -4.86 4.58
N LEU A 105 9.95 -5.65 3.67
CA LEU A 105 10.26 -5.24 2.31
C LEU A 105 8.98 -4.81 1.59
N PHE A 106 7.94 -5.64 1.69
CA PHE A 106 6.64 -5.35 1.10
C PHE A 106 5.99 -4.09 1.69
N HIS A 107 5.95 -3.94 3.02
CA HIS A 107 5.43 -2.73 3.65
C HIS A 107 6.14 -1.46 3.18
N THR A 108 7.46 -1.49 3.13
CA THR A 108 8.27 -0.34 2.68
C THR A 108 7.97 0.00 1.22
N ALA A 109 7.84 -1.01 0.37
CA ALA A 109 7.47 -0.81 -1.03
C ALA A 109 6.11 -0.09 -1.16
N LEU A 110 5.10 -0.49 -0.36
CA LEU A 110 3.81 0.20 -0.30
C LEU A 110 3.98 1.67 0.11
N LEU A 111 4.79 1.97 1.12
CA LEU A 111 4.99 3.36 1.58
C LEU A 111 5.57 4.25 0.47
N HIS A 112 6.34 3.71 -0.47
CA HIS A 112 6.82 4.48 -1.62
C HIS A 112 5.90 4.41 -2.85
N GLY A 113 4.75 3.74 -2.75
CA GLY A 113 3.72 3.70 -3.78
C GLY A 113 3.82 2.53 -4.74
N ILE A 114 4.62 1.51 -4.43
CA ILE A 114 4.67 0.25 -5.18
C ILE A 114 3.48 -0.61 -4.73
N THR A 115 2.59 -0.95 -5.63
CA THR A 115 1.42 -1.79 -5.41
C THR A 115 1.78 -3.27 -5.21
N PRO A 116 0.87 -4.11 -4.67
CA PRO A 116 1.14 -5.54 -4.52
C PRO A 116 1.51 -6.24 -5.84
N ARG A 117 0.90 -5.82 -6.95
CA ARG A 117 1.20 -6.34 -8.29
C ARG A 117 2.63 -6.03 -8.73
N GLU A 118 3.01 -4.76 -8.65
CA GLU A 118 4.36 -4.31 -9.01
C GLU A 118 5.40 -5.00 -8.11
N PHE A 119 5.10 -5.15 -6.82
CA PHE A 119 5.97 -5.88 -5.90
C PHE A 119 6.17 -7.35 -6.30
N ALA A 120 5.11 -8.04 -6.73
CA ALA A 120 5.21 -9.42 -7.20
C ALA A 120 6.05 -9.57 -8.48
N GLU A 121 6.06 -8.56 -9.36
CA GLU A 121 6.93 -8.51 -10.54
C GLU A 121 8.39 -8.24 -10.18
N LEU A 122 8.62 -7.39 -9.17
CA LEU A 122 9.94 -7.11 -8.61
C LEU A 122 10.52 -8.34 -7.91
N ASP A 123 9.73 -9.07 -7.11
CA ASP A 123 10.14 -10.30 -6.42
C ASP A 123 10.67 -11.36 -7.40
N LYS A 124 9.97 -11.56 -8.53
CA LYS A 124 10.41 -12.45 -9.62
C LYS A 124 11.73 -12.01 -10.26
N SER A 125 11.98 -10.71 -10.30
CA SER A 125 13.19 -10.12 -10.90
C SER A 125 14.38 -10.13 -9.95
N LEU A 126 14.14 -9.92 -8.65
CA LEU A 126 15.14 -9.95 -7.58
C LEU A 126 15.67 -11.35 -7.33
N LEU A 127 14.81 -12.38 -7.36
CA LEU A 127 15.26 -13.77 -7.28
C LEU A 127 16.27 -14.08 -8.40
N LYS A 128 16.08 -13.58 -9.62
CA LYS A 128 17.05 -13.77 -10.71
C LYS A 128 18.40 -13.10 -10.44
N PHE A 129 18.41 -11.93 -9.80
CA PHE A 129 19.64 -11.21 -9.46
C PHE A 129 20.41 -11.84 -8.28
N MET A 130 19.69 -12.33 -7.27
CA MET A 130 20.30 -12.94 -6.07
C MET A 130 20.89 -14.33 -6.33
N TYR A 131 20.41 -15.07 -7.34
CA TYR A 131 20.92 -16.39 -7.73
C TYR A 131 21.99 -16.36 -8.85
N GLN A 132 22.52 -15.17 -9.19
CA GLN A 132 23.64 -15.01 -10.14
C GLN A 132 25.00 -14.78 -9.47
N PHE A 133 25.10 -14.95 -8.14
CA PHE A 133 26.35 -14.92 -7.38
C PHE A 133 26.54 -16.19 -6.56
#